data_AF-A0AAF3EYA6-F1
#
_entry.id   AF-A0AAF3EYA6-F1
#
_cell.length_a   1.000
_cell.length_b   1.000
_cell.length_c   1.000
_cell.angle_alpha   90.00
_cell.angle_beta   90.00
_cell.angle_gamma   90.00
#
_symmetry.space_group_name_H-M   'P 1'
#
loop_
_entity.id
_entity.type
_entity.pdbx_description
1 polymer ?
#
loop_
_entity_poly.entity_id
_entity_poly.type
_entity_poly.pdbx_seq_one_letter_code
_entity_poly.pdbx_strand_id
1 'polypeptide(L)'
;MKVKRTEFRPPPQVDSAVVRIAPRNPPPPLNFDEWEGMLRLCFMRKNKTILSIVRLSNVNDLLEENYRRVCRMKNKDIPEDLNFTELIEKALTESGFAEKRARSMKIDEFLQLLIIFNRIGVHFHV
;
A
#
# COMPACT_ATOMS: atom_id res chain seq x y z
N MET A 1 17.79 -22.55 3.05
CA MET A 1 18.46 -23.77 2.49
C MET A 1 18.40 -23.66 0.98
N LYS A 2 19.53 -23.51 0.29
CA LYS A 2 19.58 -23.43 -1.19
C LYS A 2 19.74 -24.85 -1.75
N VAL A 3 18.98 -25.20 -2.78
CA VAL A 3 19.02 -26.49 -3.48
C VAL A 3 19.45 -26.21 -4.91
N LYS A 4 20.59 -26.77 -5.33
CA LYS A 4 21.13 -26.57 -6.67
C LYS A 4 20.25 -27.26 -7.71
N ARG A 5 20.14 -26.68 -8.90
CA ARG A 5 19.40 -27.30 -10.03
C ARG A 5 19.89 -28.70 -10.41
N THR A 6 21.15 -29.04 -10.14
CA THR A 6 21.75 -30.35 -10.44
C THR A 6 21.17 -31.49 -9.62
N GLU A 7 20.53 -31.20 -8.49
CA GLU A 7 19.91 -32.20 -7.61
C GLU A 7 18.55 -32.70 -8.14
N PHE A 8 18.01 -32.07 -9.20
CA PHE A 8 16.73 -32.43 -9.80
C PHE A 8 16.93 -33.24 -11.09
N ARG A 9 15.97 -34.12 -11.38
CA ARG A 9 15.92 -34.88 -12.65
C ARG A 9 14.55 -34.73 -13.31
N PRO A 10 14.45 -34.08 -14.50
CA PRO A 10 15.51 -33.34 -15.19
C PRO A 10 15.92 -32.04 -14.46
N PRO A 11 17.14 -31.51 -14.68
CA PRO A 11 17.59 -30.28 -14.05
C PRO A 11 16.80 -29.03 -14.54
N PRO A 12 16.25 -28.19 -13.66
CA PRO A 12 15.64 -26.91 -14.04
C PRO A 12 16.69 -25.87 -14.43
N GLN A 13 16.24 -24.72 -14.96
CA GLN A 13 17.12 -23.61 -15.35
C GLN A 13 17.59 -22.74 -14.17
N VAL A 14 16.95 -22.86 -13.01
CA VAL A 14 17.19 -22.02 -11.83
C VAL A 14 17.42 -22.87 -10.59
N ASP A 15 18.20 -22.34 -9.65
CA ASP A 15 18.34 -22.94 -8.32
C ASP A 15 17.05 -22.76 -7.51
N SER A 16 16.80 -23.71 -6.61
CA SER A 16 15.65 -23.73 -5.72
C SER A 16 16.03 -23.35 -4.29
N ALA A 17 15.03 -23.01 -3.46
CA ALA A 17 15.22 -22.79 -2.04
C ALA A 17 14.07 -23.42 -1.24
N VAL A 18 14.40 -24.06 -0.13
CA VAL A 18 13.40 -24.56 0.83
C VAL A 18 13.17 -23.48 1.88
N VAL A 19 11.89 -23.13 2.07
CA VAL A 19 11.41 -22.16 3.05
C VAL A 19 10.37 -22.81 3.96
N ARG A 20 10.36 -22.42 5.24
CA ARG A 20 9.33 -22.81 6.20
C ARG A 20 8.46 -21.58 6.48
N ILE A 21 7.16 -21.68 6.22
CA ILE A 21 6.18 -20.64 6.52
C ILE A 21 5.36 -21.11 7.72
N ALA A 22 5.34 -20.31 8.78
CA ALA A 22 4.52 -20.57 9.97
C ALA A 22 3.49 -19.43 10.09
N PRO A 23 2.18 -19.72 10.02
CA PRO A 23 1.15 -18.72 10.24
C PRO A 23 1.25 -18.13 11.65
N ARG A 24 0.98 -16.83 11.79
CA ARG A 24 0.85 -16.20 13.10
C ARG A 24 -0.53 -16.54 13.69
N ASN A 25 -0.57 -16.92 14.96
CA ASN A 25 -1.80 -17.22 15.68
C ASN A 25 -1.82 -16.44 17.02
N PRO A 26 -2.76 -15.50 17.24
CA PRO A 26 -3.82 -15.10 16.31
C PRO A 26 -3.28 -14.35 15.08
N PRO A 27 -4.03 -14.33 13.97
CA PRO A 27 -3.69 -13.46 12.84
C PRO A 27 -3.69 -12.00 13.29
N PRO A 28 -2.86 -11.13 12.68
CA PRO A 28 -2.86 -9.72 12.99
C PRO A 28 -4.23 -9.10 12.66
N PRO A 29 -4.76 -8.17 13.48
CA PRO A 29 -6.04 -7.51 13.25
C PRO A 29 -5.89 -6.44 12.15
N LEU A 30 -5.71 -6.90 10.91
CA LEU A 30 -5.46 -6.07 9.75
C LEU A 30 -6.45 -6.44 8.64
N ASN A 31 -7.08 -5.43 8.04
CA ASN A 31 -7.81 -5.64 6.79
C ASN A 31 -6.77 -5.88 5.68
N PHE A 32 -6.67 -7.13 5.24
CA PHE A 32 -5.68 -7.54 4.25
C PHE A 32 -5.94 -6.97 2.86
N ASP A 33 -7.20 -6.75 2.47
CA ASP A 33 -7.53 -6.20 1.16
C ASP A 33 -7.10 -4.72 1.04
N GLU A 34 -7.37 -3.95 2.10
CA GLU A 34 -6.90 -2.56 2.24
C GLU A 34 -5.38 -2.47 2.24
N TRP A 35 -4.75 -3.33 3.05
CA TRP A 35 -3.30 -3.41 3.16
C TRP A 35 -2.64 -3.75 1.82
N GLU A 36 -3.16 -4.78 1.13
CA GLU A 36 -2.64 -5.22 -0.16
C GLU A 36 -2.81 -4.13 -1.23
N GLY A 37 -3.98 -3.48 -1.28
CA GLY A 37 -4.24 -2.36 -2.19
C GLY A 37 -3.23 -1.22 -2.02
N MET A 38 -2.99 -0.80 -0.77
CA MET A 38 -2.00 0.22 -0.46
C MET A 38 -0.57 -0.22 -0.85
N LEU A 39 -0.20 -1.46 -0.54
CA LEU A 39 1.14 -1.97 -0.87
C LEU A 39 1.35 -2.07 -2.39
N ARG A 40 0.36 -2.51 -3.16
CA ARG A 40 0.44 -2.56 -4.63
C ARG A 40 0.75 -1.19 -5.23
N LEU A 41 0.09 -0.14 -4.73
CA LEU A 41 0.36 1.23 -5.14
C LEU A 41 1.78 1.67 -4.75
N CYS A 42 2.17 1.46 -3.49
CA CYS A 42 3.50 1.85 -2.98
C CYS A 42 4.64 1.16 -3.74
N PHE A 43 4.49 -0.11 -4.09
CA PHE A 43 5.53 -0.90 -4.75
C PHE A 43 5.53 -0.82 -6.28
N MET A 44 4.53 -0.20 -6.90
CA MET A 44 4.49 0.07 -8.35
C MET A 44 5.77 0.78 -8.83
N ARG A 45 6.26 1.75 -8.06
CA ARG A 45 7.55 2.43 -8.29
C ARG A 45 8.36 2.53 -7.00
N LYS A 46 8.86 1.39 -6.51
CA LYS A 46 9.53 1.26 -5.18
C LYS A 46 10.65 2.27 -4.85
N ASN A 47 11.26 2.88 -5.87
CA ASN A 47 12.37 3.84 -5.71
C ASN A 47 11.90 5.31 -5.73
N LYS A 48 10.64 5.58 -6.08
CA LYS A 48 10.03 6.92 -6.04
C LYS A 48 9.47 7.20 -4.65
N THR A 49 9.32 8.48 -4.35
CA THR A 49 8.75 8.92 -3.08
C THR A 49 7.26 8.61 -3.05
N ILE A 50 6.68 8.38 -1.87
CA ILE A 50 5.24 8.09 -1.74
C ILE A 50 4.41 9.24 -2.31
N LEU A 51 4.81 10.49 -2.06
CA LEU A 51 4.17 11.67 -2.64
C LEU A 51 4.17 11.64 -4.18
N SER A 52 5.30 11.27 -4.79
CA SER A 52 5.40 11.16 -6.25
C SER A 52 4.51 10.06 -6.84
N ILE A 53 4.17 9.03 -6.06
CA ILE A 53 3.29 7.94 -6.50
C ILE A 53 1.84 8.41 -6.47
N VAL A 54 1.41 9.07 -5.39
CA VAL A 54 0.05 9.61 -5.25
C VAL A 54 -0.26 10.68 -6.29
N ARG A 55 0.74 11.50 -6.66
CA ARG A 55 0.60 12.52 -7.71
C ARG A 55 0.36 11.98 -9.13
N LEU A 56 0.52 10.68 -9.36
CA LEU A 56 0.20 10.10 -10.67
C LEU A 56 -1.30 10.19 -10.90
N SER A 57 -1.73 10.73 -12.05
CA SER A 57 -3.16 10.93 -12.34
C SER A 57 -3.98 9.67 -12.12
N ASN A 58 -3.54 8.55 -12.68
CA ASN A 58 -4.23 7.25 -12.53
C ASN A 58 -4.36 6.77 -11.07
N VAL A 59 -3.42 7.14 -10.19
CA VAL A 59 -3.49 6.80 -8.76
C VAL A 59 -4.40 7.78 -8.04
N ASN A 60 -4.28 9.06 -8.35
CA ASN A 60 -5.08 10.11 -7.76
C ASN A 60 -6.57 9.90 -8.05
N ASP A 61 -6.92 9.68 -9.33
CA ASP A 61 -8.29 9.44 -9.78
C ASP A 61 -8.90 8.21 -9.08
N LEU A 62 -8.12 7.12 -8.96
CA LEU A 62 -8.55 5.89 -8.27
C LEU A 62 -8.83 6.15 -6.78
N LEU A 63 -7.91 6.84 -6.10
CA LEU A 63 -8.07 7.14 -4.67
C LEU A 63 -9.23 8.11 -4.43
N GLU A 64 -9.45 9.06 -5.35
CA GLU A 64 -10.55 10.00 -5.28
C GLU A 64 -11.90 9.30 -5.47
N GLU A 65 -12.01 8.41 -6.46
CA GLU A 65 -13.21 7.60 -6.67
C GLU A 65 -13.56 6.77 -5.43
N ASN A 66 -12.56 6.08 -4.86
CA ASN A 66 -12.71 5.31 -3.64
C ASN A 66 -13.16 6.19 -2.47
N TYR A 67 -12.53 7.35 -2.28
CA TYR A 67 -12.88 8.30 -1.23
C TYR A 67 -14.33 8.76 -1.37
N ARG A 68 -14.76 9.15 -2.57
CA ARG A 68 -16.14 9.56 -2.85
C ARG A 68 -17.13 8.42 -2.58
N ARG A 69 -16.79 7.19 -2.95
CA ARG A 69 -17.61 6.00 -2.70
C ARG A 69 -17.79 5.72 -1.21
N VAL A 70 -16.72 5.84 -0.42
CA VAL A 70 -16.79 5.68 1.04
C VAL A 70 -17.61 6.80 1.69
N CYS A 71 -17.44 8.05 1.26
CA CYS A 71 -18.26 9.15 1.76
C CYS A 71 -19.75 8.93 1.48
N ARG A 72 -20.11 8.44 0.28
CA ARG A 72 -21.49 8.05 -0.04
C ARG A 72 -22.01 6.95 0.88
N MET A 73 -21.23 5.88 1.10
CA MET A 73 -21.63 4.78 2.00
C MET A 73 -21.81 5.25 3.45
N LYS A 74 -20.99 6.21 3.91
CA LYS A 74 -21.05 6.77 5.26
C LYS A 74 -22.04 7.93 5.40
N ASN A 75 -22.78 8.28 4.34
CA ASN A 75 -23.64 9.48 4.27
C ASN A 75 -22.92 10.75 4.75
N LYS A 76 -21.65 10.92 4.35
CA LYS A 76 -20.87 12.11 4.62
C LYS A 76 -20.92 13.04 3.42
N ASP A 77 -21.29 14.29 3.65
CA ASP A 77 -21.22 15.33 2.64
C ASP A 77 -19.76 15.62 2.28
N ILE A 78 -19.51 15.74 0.98
CA ILE A 78 -18.21 16.09 0.43
C ILE A 78 -18.27 17.59 0.09
N PRO A 79 -17.37 18.43 0.62
CA PRO A 79 -17.30 19.83 0.23
C PRO A 79 -17.11 19.96 -1.29
N GLU A 80 -17.84 20.87 -1.94
CA GLU A 80 -17.77 21.09 -3.39
C GLU A 80 -16.39 21.62 -3.83
N ASP A 81 -15.67 22.29 -2.93
CA ASP A 81 -14.36 22.89 -3.10
C ASP A 81 -13.19 21.99 -2.67
N LEU A 82 -13.44 20.71 -2.35
CA LEU A 82 -12.40 19.80 -1.88
C LEU A 82 -11.36 19.50 -2.97
N ASN A 83 -10.14 19.99 -2.78
CA ASN A 83 -8.98 19.52 -3.53
C ASN A 83 -8.43 18.24 -2.90
N PHE A 84 -8.81 17.09 -3.47
CA PHE A 84 -8.41 15.77 -2.98
C PHE A 84 -6.88 15.56 -3.01
N THR A 85 -6.21 16.12 -4.02
CA THR A 85 -4.75 16.06 -4.13
C THR A 85 -4.11 16.73 -2.91
N GLU A 86 -4.48 17.99 -2.64
CA GLU A 86 -3.95 18.75 -1.50
C GLU A 86 -4.22 18.07 -0.16
N LEU A 87 -5.40 17.44 0.01
CA LEU A 87 -5.75 16.67 1.20
C LEU A 87 -4.72 15.56 1.48
N ILE A 88 -4.41 14.73 0.48
CA ILE A 88 -3.44 13.64 0.66
C ILE A 88 -2.02 14.20 0.80
N GLU A 89 -1.64 15.19 0.00
CA GLU A 89 -0.29 15.78 0.07
C GLU A 89 0.00 16.36 1.45
N LYS A 90 -0.97 17.07 2.03
CA LYS A 90 -0.88 17.59 3.40
C LYS A 90 -0.73 16.46 4.41
N ALA A 91 -1.57 15.43 4.34
CA ALA A 91 -1.50 14.28 5.25
C ALA A 91 -0.16 13.55 5.17
N LEU A 92 0.40 13.36 3.98
CA LEU A 92 1.71 12.72 3.78
C LEU A 92 2.88 13.59 4.25
N THR A 93 2.77 14.91 4.10
CA THR A 93 3.80 15.86 4.53
C THR A 93 3.84 15.97 6.04
N GLU A 94 2.68 16.14 6.69
CA GLU A 94 2.56 16.23 8.15
C GLU A 94 2.98 14.94 8.86
N SER A 95 2.75 13.79 8.22
CA SER A 95 3.15 12.48 8.77
C SER A 95 4.59 12.08 8.47
N GLY A 96 5.32 12.86 7.66
CA GLY A 96 6.72 12.56 7.29
C GLY A 96 6.88 11.39 6.32
N PHE A 97 5.81 10.98 5.62
CA PHE A 97 5.86 9.92 4.61
C PHE A 97 6.05 10.45 3.19
N ALA A 98 5.89 11.75 2.96
CA ALA A 98 6.01 12.38 1.64
C ALA A 98 7.30 11.99 0.89
N GLU A 99 8.45 12.06 1.57
CA GLU A 99 9.78 11.79 1.01
C GLU A 99 10.26 10.33 1.19
N LYS A 100 9.49 9.51 1.91
CA LYS A 100 9.82 8.09 2.10
C LYS A 100 9.63 7.31 0.80
N ARG A 101 10.35 6.18 0.69
CA ARG A 101 10.32 5.30 -0.47
C ARG A 101 9.98 3.89 -0.01
N ALA A 102 9.09 3.20 -0.74
CA ALA A 102 8.63 1.87 -0.35
C ALA A 102 9.78 0.85 -0.17
N ARG A 103 10.86 0.97 -0.96
CA ARG A 103 12.05 0.10 -0.85
C ARG A 103 12.72 0.08 0.52
N SER A 104 12.62 1.17 1.29
CA SER A 104 13.32 1.36 2.56
C SER A 104 12.38 1.32 3.76
N MET A 105 11.07 1.26 3.51
CA MET A 105 10.07 1.25 4.57
C MET A 105 9.93 -0.13 5.20
N LYS A 106 9.76 -0.16 6.51
CA LYS A 106 9.46 -1.37 7.31
C LYS A 106 7.95 -1.62 7.37
N ILE A 107 7.57 -2.81 7.81
CA ILE A 107 6.16 -3.21 8.00
C ILE A 107 5.43 -2.19 8.89
N ASP A 108 6.03 -1.79 10.02
CA ASP A 108 5.40 -0.85 10.97
C ASP A 108 5.15 0.52 10.33
N GLU A 109 6.02 0.96 9.42
CA GLU A 109 5.86 2.23 8.72
C GLU A 109 4.73 2.18 7.70
N PHE A 110 4.54 1.04 7.02
CA PHE A 110 3.37 0.82 6.18
C PHE A 110 2.09 0.75 7.02
N LEU A 111 2.12 0.15 8.22
CA LEU A 111 0.94 0.11 9.11
C LEU A 111 0.55 1.52 9.57
N GLN A 112 1.53 2.35 9.93
CA GLN A 112 1.30 3.76 10.24
C GLN A 112 0.73 4.53 9.04
N LEU A 113 1.28 4.31 7.85
CA LEU A 113 0.80 4.92 6.62
C LEU A 113 -0.67 4.56 6.34
N LEU A 114 -1.04 3.28 6.48
CA LEU A 114 -2.43 2.84 6.32
C LEU A 114 -3.36 3.52 7.32
N ILE A 115 -2.93 3.68 8.58
CA ILE A 115 -3.70 4.39 9.60
C ILE A 115 -3.90 5.86 9.21
N ILE A 116 -2.88 6.52 8.65
CA ILE A 116 -2.97 7.91 8.19
C ILE A 116 -4.03 8.04 7.08
N PHE A 117 -3.98 7.17 6.08
CA PHE A 117 -5.00 7.14 5.01
C PHE A 117 -6.40 6.88 5.55
N ASN A 118 -6.57 5.89 6.44
CA ASN A 118 -7.86 5.60 7.05
C ASN A 118 -8.42 6.78 7.88
N ARG A 119 -7.56 7.56 8.55
CA ARG A 119 -7.97 8.74 9.33
C ARG A 119 -8.51 9.86 8.44
N ILE A 120 -7.93 10.05 7.26
CA ILE A 120 -8.45 11.01 6.27
C ILE A 120 -9.58 10.42 5.41
N GLY A 121 -10.00 9.19 5.68
CA GLY A 121 -11.10 8.52 4.98
C GLY A 121 -10.74 7.96 3.59
N VAL A 122 -9.45 7.88 3.26
CA VAL A 122 -8.95 7.27 2.03
C VAL A 122 -8.79 5.77 2.25
N HIS A 123 -9.38 5.00 1.34
CA HIS A 123 -9.42 3.55 1.37
C HIS A 123 -8.95 2.98 0.02
N PHE A 124 -8.32 1.81 0.06
CA PHE A 124 -7.66 1.19 -1.07
C PHE A 124 -8.46 0.03 -1.67
N HIS A 125 -9.53 -0.41 -0.99
CA HIS A 125 -10.43 -1.46 -1.43
C HIS A 125 -11.87 -1.13 -1.00
N VAL A 126 -12.72 -0.73 -1.96
CA VAL A 126 -14.09 -0.24 -1.71
C VAL A 126 -15.10 -0.86 -2.66
#